data_AF-A0A822FBK1-F1
#
_entry.id   AF-A0A822FBK1-F1
#
_cell.length_a   1.000
_cell.length_b   1.000
_cell.length_c   1.000
_cell.angle_alpha   90.00
_cell.angle_beta   90.00
_cell.angle_gamma   90.00
#
_symmetry.space_group_name_H-M   'P 1'
#
loop_
_entity.id
_entity.type
_entity.pdbx_description
1 polymer ?
#
loop_
_entity_poly.entity_id
_entity_poly.type
_entity_poly.pdbx_seq_one_letter_code
_entity_poly.pdbx_strand_id
1 'polypeptide(L)' 'MHFLVNSVKDQLQSELVALLYKTSVNEHDELLNESSHIAQRRKDAQEMLDALHKANQIICEVRETHL' A
#
# COMPACT_ATOMS: atom_id res chain seq x y z
N MET A 1 13.68 31.09 -17.38
CA MET A 1 13.97 29.85 -16.60
C MET A 1 14.63 30.09 -15.24
N HIS A 2 15.42 31.17 -15.03
CA HIS A 2 16.19 31.37 -13.80
C HIS A 2 15.38 31.55 -12.50
N PHE A 3 14.25 32.27 -12.54
CA PHE A 3 13.52 32.67 -11.31
C PHE A 3 12.38 31.75 -10.90
N LEU A 4 11.88 30.90 -11.79
CA LEU A 4 10.77 30.00 -11.51
C LEU A 4 11.22 28.54 -11.64
N VAL A 5 11.71 28.17 -12.82
CA VAL A 5 12.07 26.76 -13.09
C VAL A 5 13.26 26.31 -12.26
N ASN A 6 14.34 27.10 -12.22
CA ASN A 6 15.52 26.75 -11.43
C ASN A 6 15.23 26.85 -9.92
N SER A 7 14.57 27.92 -9.48
CA SER A 7 14.19 28.09 -8.06
C SER A 7 13.31 26.95 -7.56
N VAL A 8 12.22 26.61 -8.26
CA VAL A 8 11.35 25.50 -7.85
C VAL A 8 12.12 24.18 -7.87
N LYS A 9 12.97 23.92 -8.86
CA LYS A 9 13.79 22.69 -8.90
C LYS A 9 14.67 22.55 -7.66
N ASP A 10 15.33 23.64 -7.25
CA ASP A 10 16.30 23.63 -6.16
C ASP A 10 15.61 23.62 -4.78
N GLN A 11 14.38 24.14 -4.67
CA GLN A 11 13.67 24.31 -3.39
C GLN A 11 12.57 23.27 -3.13
N LEU A 12 12.02 22.63 -4.17
CA LEU A 12 10.86 21.75 -4.05
C LEU A 12 11.06 20.62 -3.02
N GLN A 13 12.25 20.01 -2.99
CA GLN A 13 12.53 18.90 -2.08
C GLN A 13 12.49 19.34 -0.61
N SER A 14 13.16 20.45 -0.29
CA SER A 14 13.19 21.01 1.07
C SER A 14 11.80 21.46 1.52
N GLU A 15 11.04 22.09 0.62
CA GLU A 15 9.65 22.51 0.90
C GLU A 15 8.72 21.32 1.12
N LEU A 16 8.79 20.28 0.28
CA LEU A 16 7.99 19.07 0.47
C LEU A 16 8.29 18.39 1.79
N VAL A 17 9.56 18.29 2.19
CA VAL A 17 9.94 17.72 3.50
C VAL A 17 9.42 18.61 4.64
N ALA A 18 9.58 19.92 4.55
CA ALA A 18 9.12 20.84 5.58
C ALA A 18 7.60 20.78 5.77
N LEU A 19 6.84 20.73 4.67
CA LEU A 19 5.38 20.63 4.69
C LEU A 19 4.96 19.25 5.18
N LEU A 20 5.35 18.18 4.48
CA LEU A 20 4.87 16.84 4.74
C LEU A 20 5.29 16.31 6.12
N TYR A 21 6.41 16.76 6.69
CA TYR A 21 6.91 16.26 7.98
C TYR A 21 6.44 17.08 9.19
N LYS A 22 6.15 18.39 9.01
CA LYS A 22 5.65 19.25 10.09
C LYS A 22 4.13 19.25 10.24
N THR A 23 3.43 18.62 9.29
CA THR A 23 2.02 18.28 9.37
C THR A 23 1.70 17.71 10.77
N SER A 24 0.56 18.08 11.34
CA SER A 24 0.16 17.58 12.66
C SER A 24 -0.11 16.07 12.59
N VAL A 25 0.01 15.35 13.72
CA VAL A 25 -0.20 13.87 13.76
C VAL A 25 -1.53 13.45 13.10
N ASN A 26 -2.59 14.25 13.25
CA ASN A 26 -3.90 13.96 12.67
C ASN A 26 -3.95 14.11 11.14
N GLU A 27 -3.24 15.08 10.59
CA GLU A 27 -3.18 15.30 9.13
C GLU A 27 -2.22 14.30 8.47
N HIS A 28 -1.24 13.76 9.20
CA HIS A 28 -0.42 12.63 8.72
C HIS A 28 -1.25 11.37 8.52
N ASP A 29 -2.17 11.08 9.44
CA ASP A 29 -3.07 9.93 9.31
C ASP A 29 -4.00 10.06 8.10
N GLU A 30 -4.45 11.27 7.77
CA GLU A 30 -5.20 11.53 6.52
C GLU A 30 -4.33 11.37 5.27
N LEU A 31 -3.11 11.92 5.26
CA LEU A 31 -2.19 11.83 4.12
C LEU A 31 -1.73 10.39 3.84
N LEU A 32 -1.58 9.59 4.90
CA LEU A 32 -1.17 8.19 4.82
C LEU A 32 -2.35 7.23 4.70
N ASN A 33 -3.58 7.74 4.65
CA ASN A 33 -4.76 6.91 4.51
C ASN A 33 -4.80 6.28 3.11
N GLU A 34 -4.85 4.96 3.05
CA GLU A 34 -4.96 4.27 1.79
C GLU A 34 -6.36 4.48 1.16
N SER A 35 -6.43 4.47 -0.16
CA SER A 35 -7.74 4.52 -0.82
C SER A 35 -8.55 3.25 -0.53
N SER A 36 -9.87 3.41 -0.31
CA SER A 36 -10.79 2.31 -0.01
C SER A 36 -10.77 1.20 -1.06
N HIS A 37 -10.64 1.56 -2.34
CA HIS A 37 -10.54 0.59 -3.43
C HIS A 37 -9.27 -0.28 -3.34
N ILE A 38 -8.13 0.31 -2.95
CA ILE A 38 -6.88 -0.44 -2.75
C ILE A 38 -6.98 -1.34 -1.53
N ALA A 39 -7.56 -0.84 -0.43
CA ALA A 39 -7.82 -1.62 0.77
C ALA A 39 -8.67 -2.86 0.45
N GLN A 40 -9.78 -2.68 -0.29
CA GLN A 40 -10.67 -3.76 -0.68
C GLN A 40 -9.95 -4.77 -1.59
N ARG A 41 -9.25 -4.30 -2.62
CA ARG A 41 -8.50 -5.18 -3.53
C ARG A 41 -7.44 -6.00 -2.79
N ARG A 42 -6.78 -5.42 -1.79
CA ARG A 42 -5.81 -6.14 -0.94
C ARG A 42 -6.50 -7.22 -0.12
N LYS A 43 -7.66 -6.91 0.46
CA LYS A 43 -8.47 -7.86 1.23
C LYS A 43 -8.94 -9.04 0.36
N ASP A 44 -9.47 -8.77 -0.82
CA ASP A 44 -9.94 -9.81 -1.76
C ASP A 44 -8.80 -10.75 -2.18
N ALA A 45 -7.62 -10.19 -2.45
CA ALA A 45 -6.43 -10.98 -2.79
C ALA A 45 -5.98 -11.88 -1.62
N GLN A 46 -6.06 -11.38 -0.38
CA GLN A 46 -5.73 -12.15 0.82
C GLN A 46 -6.73 -13.29 1.04
N GLU A 47 -8.03 -13.02 0.90
CA GLU A 47 -9.08 -14.06 1.01
C GLU A 47 -8.90 -15.14 -0.05
N MET A 48 -8.54 -14.76 -1.28
CA MET A 48 -8.23 -15.71 -2.36
C MET A 48 -7.01 -16.58 -2.02
N LEU A 49 -5.95 -15.98 -1.47
CA LEU A 49 -4.77 -16.74 -1.04
C LEU A 49 -5.12 -17.75 0.04
N ASP A 50 -5.93 -17.37 1.02
CA ASP A 50 -6.36 -18.29 2.08
C ASP A 50 -7.21 -19.44 1.52
N ALA A 51 -8.08 -19.15 0.56
CA ALA A 51 -8.85 -20.18 -0.13
C ALA A 51 -7.97 -21.16 -0.91
N LEU A 52 -6.94 -20.66 -1.60
CA LEU A 52 -5.97 -21.49 -2.33
C LEU A 52 -5.13 -22.36 -1.38
N HIS A 53 -4.75 -21.86 -0.21
CA HIS A 53 -4.06 -22.66 0.81
C HIS A 53 -4.93 -23.82 1.30
N LYS A 54 -6.22 -23.56 1.57
CA LYS A 54 -7.18 -24.60 1.95
C LYS A 54 -7.38 -25.62 0.83
N ALA A 55 -7.48 -25.17 -0.42
CA ALA A 55 -7.59 -26.07 -1.56
C ALA A 55 -6.36 -26.99 -1.67
N ASN A 56 -5.16 -26.47 -1.40
CA ASN A 56 -3.94 -27.28 -1.37
C ASN A 56 -3.97 -28.34 -0.24
N GLN A 57 -4.43 -27.98 0.96
CA GLN A 57 -4.63 -28.94 2.06
C GLN A 57 -5.58 -30.08 1.65
N ILE A 58 -6.72 -29.74 1.05
CA ILE A 58 -7.69 -30.73 0.55
C ILE A 58 -7.05 -31.66 -0.50
N ILE A 59 -6.23 -31.12 -1.41
CA ILE A 59 -5.52 -31.94 -2.42
C ILE A 59 -4.57 -32.92 -1.74
N CYS A 60 -3.83 -32.48 -0.71
CA CYS A 60 -2.94 -33.35 0.06
C CYS A 60 -3.72 -34.47 0.77
N GLU A 61 -4.83 -34.14 1.44
CA GLU A 61 -5.68 -35.13 2.14
C GLU A 61 -6.23 -36.18 1.17
N VAL A 62 -6.75 -35.76 0.01
CA VAL A 62 -7.25 -36.70 -1.02
C VAL A 62 -6.12 -37.61 -1.50
N ARG A 63 -4.92 -37.07 -1.73
CA ARG A 63 -3.77 -37.88 -2.16
C ARG A 63 -3.40 -38.94 -1.11
N GLU A 64 -3.44 -38.60 0.16
CA GLU A 64 -3.17 -39.55 1.26
C GLU A 64 -4.23 -40.64 1.36
N THR A 65 -5.50 -40.33 1.11
CA THR A 65 -6.59 -41.35 1.12
C THR A 65 -6.52 -42.36 -0.01
N HIS A 66 -5.78 -42.07 -1.09
CA HIS A 66 -5.59 -42.97 -2.23
C HIS A 66 -4.31 -43.84 -2.14
N LEU A 67 -3.50 -43.66 -1.09
CA LEU A 67 -2.34 -44.50 -0.73
C LEU A 67 -2.76 -45.59 0.27
#